data_AF-A0A956FIE2-F1
#
_entry.id   AF-A0A956FIE2-F1
#
_cell.length_a   1.000
_cell.length_b   1.000
_cell.length_c   1.000
_cell.angle_alpha   90.00
_cell.angle_beta   90.00
_cell.angle_gamma   90.00
#
_symmetry.space_group_name_H-M   'P 1'
#
loop_
_entity.id
_entity.type
_entity.pdbx_description
1 polymer ?
#
loop_
_entity_poly.entity_id
_entity_poly.type
_entity_poly.pdbx_seq_one_letter_code
_entity_poly.pdbx_strand_id
1 'polypeptide(L)'
;MVITAQERFPTGLDLHKKVIWRTCTPNGGVCHNRKEYPDLHTPANFAEAFSAPCNVQPGEYEGVFDGCEQPGDRLRFGGDGDELEIGWIAYVVGDPVDAPDESSPGLHIQLAAPIDRDGDGGFWGNANFLRTFVDEAGQVQQSDYASLQTEWHAIGDRSHLVGSVPEYLVDRVQELLQAGVVMGDANRNGVFGAHEGAPASMLEPGDPVGSYLIGRMRGEMHDEPVPGSRMPLANPPLSIDEMLAFFCLVEGFPEGGDSAILSGPIDYNACSFTANPEDLNLLGDGVTWEKRIRLIFEFNCGGCHNEQDPQGGLTLLGDGVYERLLEPSVQLADMPLITPGDPDNSYLYLKLIGDERIVGTRMPYNPLTGEGSLAQAELADIETWIINGAVEDE
;
A
#
# COMPACT_ATOMS: atom_id res chain seq x y z
N MET A 1 13.46 1.62 28.03
CA MET A 1 13.23 1.88 26.59
C MET A 1 13.71 3.27 26.18
N VAL A 2 13.22 4.37 26.80
CA VAL A 2 13.66 5.74 26.45
C VAL A 2 15.18 5.94 26.55
N ILE A 3 15.82 5.53 27.66
CA ILE A 3 17.28 5.63 27.83
C ILE A 3 18.02 4.83 26.73
N THR A 4 17.55 3.63 26.43
CA THR A 4 18.12 2.79 25.37
C THR A 4 18.01 3.46 24.00
N ALA A 5 16.87 4.08 23.69
CA ALA A 5 16.67 4.84 22.46
C ALA A 5 17.65 6.03 22.39
N GLN A 6 17.76 6.82 23.46
CA GLN A 6 18.70 7.95 23.56
C GLN A 6 20.16 7.54 23.36
N GLU A 7 20.58 6.44 23.99
CA GLU A 7 21.95 5.93 23.88
C GLU A 7 22.26 5.38 22.49
N ARG A 8 21.30 4.69 21.87
CA ARG A 8 21.47 4.07 20.54
C ARG A 8 21.32 5.09 19.41
N PHE A 9 20.43 6.06 19.55
CA PHE A 9 19.99 6.96 18.48
C PHE A 9 20.00 8.43 18.94
N PRO A 10 21.17 9.01 19.28
CA PRO A 10 21.22 10.39 19.75
C PRO A 10 20.84 11.40 18.66
N THR A 11 21.01 11.06 17.37
CA THR A 11 20.75 11.95 16.23
C THR A 11 19.93 11.25 15.14
N GLY A 12 19.31 12.04 14.24
CA GLY A 12 18.65 11.52 13.05
C GLY A 12 19.60 10.75 12.11
N LEU A 13 20.89 11.12 12.07
CA LEU A 13 21.92 10.38 11.34
C LEU A 13 22.20 9.00 11.94
N ASP A 14 22.19 8.89 13.28
CA ASP A 14 22.32 7.60 13.95
C ASP A 14 21.11 6.70 13.66
N LEU A 15 19.90 7.25 13.73
CA LEU A 15 18.68 6.54 13.37
C LEU A 15 18.72 6.06 11.91
N HIS A 16 19.05 6.96 10.98
CA HIS A 16 19.15 6.61 9.56
C HIS A 16 20.13 5.47 9.34
N LYS A 17 21.36 5.60 9.84
CA LYS A 17 22.43 4.64 9.60
C LYS A 17 22.16 3.27 10.24
N LYS A 18 21.59 3.25 11.45
CA LYS A 18 21.43 2.01 12.24
C LYS A 18 20.09 1.32 11.98
N VAL A 19 19.07 2.07 11.56
CA VAL A 19 17.69 1.57 11.40
C VAL A 19 17.24 1.71 9.95
N ILE A 20 17.05 2.93 9.44
CA ILE A 20 16.44 3.17 8.12
C ILE A 20 17.24 2.50 7.00
N TRP A 21 18.55 2.71 6.95
CA TRP A 21 19.43 2.07 5.97
C TRP A 21 19.40 0.54 6.11
N ARG A 22 19.51 0.01 7.34
CA ARG A 22 19.53 -1.44 7.58
C ARG A 22 18.22 -2.10 7.15
N THR A 23 17.10 -1.51 7.57
CA THR A 23 15.78 -2.15 7.57
C THR A 23 14.96 -1.78 6.33
N CYS A 24 15.05 -0.55 5.85
CA CYS A 24 14.31 -0.08 4.68
C CYS A 24 15.11 -0.23 3.39
N THR A 25 16.44 -0.46 3.45
CA THR A 25 17.29 -0.64 2.26
C THR A 25 18.04 -2.00 2.22
N PRO A 26 17.33 -3.15 2.29
CA PRO A 26 17.97 -4.48 2.34
C PRO A 26 18.88 -4.80 1.14
N ASN A 27 19.75 -5.79 1.32
CA ASN A 27 20.57 -6.42 0.25
C ASN A 27 21.52 -5.46 -0.50
N GLY A 28 22.16 -4.53 0.23
CA GLY A 28 23.04 -3.53 -0.37
C GLY A 28 22.28 -2.35 -0.98
N GLY A 29 21.10 -2.05 -0.42
CA GLY A 29 20.21 -1.01 -0.92
C GLY A 29 19.54 -1.44 -2.22
N VAL A 30 18.71 -2.47 -2.20
CA VAL A 30 17.91 -2.84 -3.38
C VAL A 30 16.54 -2.17 -3.31
N CYS A 31 15.83 -2.33 -2.21
CA CYS A 31 14.52 -1.69 -1.99
C CYS A 31 14.73 -0.31 -1.35
N HIS A 32 13.92 0.68 -1.72
CA HIS A 32 14.07 2.09 -1.29
C HIS A 32 15.49 2.67 -1.46
N ASN A 33 16.19 2.23 -2.51
CA ASN A 33 17.45 2.80 -3.00
C ASN A 33 17.34 2.97 -4.52
N ARG A 34 16.50 3.94 -4.92
CA ARG A 34 16.16 4.29 -6.32
C ARG A 34 15.32 3.30 -7.12
N LYS A 35 15.19 2.03 -6.67
CA LYS A 35 14.31 1.06 -7.35
C LYS A 35 12.85 1.18 -6.95
N GLU A 36 12.60 1.56 -5.71
CA GLU A 36 11.26 1.77 -5.15
C GLU A 36 11.20 3.15 -4.51
N TYR A 37 10.05 3.80 -4.64
CA TYR A 37 9.75 5.04 -3.93
C TYR A 37 9.17 4.74 -2.53
N PRO A 38 9.48 5.51 -1.48
CA PRO A 38 10.48 6.58 -1.45
C PRO A 38 11.90 6.03 -1.52
N ASP A 39 12.84 6.86 -1.97
CA ASP A 39 14.27 6.55 -1.80
C ASP A 39 14.71 6.95 -0.39
N LEU A 40 15.29 6.03 0.38
CA LEU A 40 15.70 6.22 1.77
C LEU A 40 17.20 5.93 1.98
N HIS A 41 17.96 5.71 0.90
CA HIS A 41 19.34 5.22 0.98
C HIS A 41 20.33 6.27 1.52
N THR A 42 20.10 7.56 1.34
CA THR A 42 20.96 8.59 1.95
C THR A 42 20.21 9.38 3.01
N PRO A 43 20.91 10.02 3.96
CA PRO A 43 20.29 10.99 4.85
C PRO A 43 19.58 12.11 4.10
N ALA A 44 20.06 12.49 2.91
CA ALA A 44 19.40 13.48 2.07
C ALA A 44 18.06 12.95 1.56
N ASN A 45 18.01 11.75 0.99
CA ASN A 45 16.75 11.19 0.51
C ASN A 45 15.77 10.86 1.64
N PHE A 46 16.28 10.43 2.80
CA PHE A 46 15.45 10.27 3.99
C PHE A 46 14.86 11.61 4.47
N ALA A 47 15.64 12.69 4.45
CA ALA A 47 15.11 14.03 4.75
C ALA A 47 14.11 14.51 3.68
N GLU A 48 14.34 14.21 2.40
CA GLU A 48 13.42 14.53 1.31
C GLU A 48 12.07 13.81 1.43
N ALA A 49 11.98 12.71 2.20
CA ALA A 49 10.70 12.06 2.47
C ALA A 49 9.80 12.88 3.40
N PHE A 50 10.34 13.83 4.17
CA PHE A 50 9.53 14.76 4.95
C PHE A 50 8.80 15.74 4.03
N SER A 51 7.49 15.85 4.21
CA SER A 51 6.57 16.63 3.36
C SER A 51 6.55 16.21 1.88
N ALA A 52 7.14 15.06 1.54
CA ALA A 52 6.98 14.48 0.22
C ALA A 52 5.56 13.92 0.07
N PRO A 53 4.98 13.91 -1.14
CA PRO A 53 3.75 13.19 -1.39
C PRO A 53 3.90 11.72 -0.99
N CYS A 54 2.85 11.15 -0.39
CA CYS A 54 2.85 9.74 -0.07
C CYS A 54 2.91 8.85 -1.32
N ASN A 55 3.10 7.54 -1.13
CA ASN A 55 3.33 6.62 -2.24
C ASN A 55 2.02 6.16 -2.86
N VAL A 56 1.87 6.38 -4.17
CA VAL A 56 0.87 5.71 -4.99
C VAL A 56 1.65 4.83 -5.97
N GLN A 57 1.85 3.55 -5.63
CA GLN A 57 2.59 2.65 -6.53
C GLN A 57 1.79 2.40 -7.81
N PRO A 58 2.40 2.54 -9.01
CA PRO A 58 1.73 2.19 -10.26
C PRO A 58 1.48 0.68 -10.33
N GLY A 59 0.24 0.26 -10.58
CA GLY A 59 -0.09 -1.14 -10.84
C GLY A 59 -1.42 -1.58 -10.24
N GLU A 60 -1.40 -1.95 -8.95
CA GLU A 60 -2.57 -2.47 -8.24
C GLU A 60 -3.31 -1.31 -7.57
N TYR A 61 -4.37 -0.84 -8.23
CA TYR A 61 -5.21 0.25 -7.72
C TYR A 61 -5.76 -0.05 -6.32
N GLU A 62 -6.06 -1.31 -6.01
CA GLU A 62 -6.54 -1.79 -4.71
C GLU A 62 -5.58 -1.51 -3.54
N GLY A 63 -4.30 -1.24 -3.83
CA GLY A 63 -3.28 -0.91 -2.84
C GLY A 63 -3.15 0.57 -2.53
N VAL A 64 -3.92 1.45 -3.17
CA VAL A 64 -3.86 2.90 -2.92
C VAL A 64 -4.72 3.25 -1.70
N PHE A 65 -4.12 3.95 -0.75
CA PHE A 65 -4.80 4.46 0.44
C PHE A 65 -5.57 5.75 0.12
N ASP A 66 -6.81 5.90 0.56
CA ASP A 66 -7.64 7.09 0.27
C ASP A 66 -6.94 8.39 0.67
N GLY A 67 -6.34 8.43 1.87
CA GLY A 67 -5.61 9.62 2.31
C GLY A 67 -4.37 9.96 1.47
N CYS A 68 -3.98 9.13 0.50
CA CYS A 68 -2.93 9.43 -0.46
C CYS A 68 -3.41 10.03 -1.78
N GLU A 69 -4.70 9.97 -2.04
CA GLU A 69 -5.28 10.43 -3.29
C GLU A 69 -5.14 11.94 -3.41
N GLN A 70 -4.69 12.37 -4.59
CA GLN A 70 -4.51 13.77 -4.91
C GLN A 70 -5.77 14.28 -5.61
N PRO A 71 -6.05 15.60 -5.60
CA PRO A 71 -7.07 16.15 -6.48
C PRO A 71 -6.83 15.73 -7.93
N GLY A 72 -7.83 15.10 -8.55
CA GLY A 72 -7.73 14.57 -9.90
C GLY A 72 -7.53 15.67 -10.95
N ASP A 73 -6.91 15.31 -12.06
CA ASP A 73 -6.96 16.15 -13.27
C ASP A 73 -8.43 16.29 -13.72
N ARG A 74 -8.74 17.37 -14.45
CA ARG A 74 -10.10 17.67 -14.87
C ARG A 74 -10.29 17.38 -16.36
N LEU A 75 -11.51 17.04 -16.72
CA LEU A 75 -11.95 16.83 -18.09
C LEU A 75 -12.94 17.93 -18.48
N ARG A 76 -12.75 18.55 -19.65
CA ARG A 76 -13.69 19.53 -20.21
C ARG A 76 -14.05 19.20 -21.64
N PHE A 77 -15.35 19.17 -21.93
CA PHE A 77 -15.86 18.99 -23.29
C PHE A 77 -16.15 20.35 -23.95
N GLY A 78 -15.41 20.68 -25.01
CA GLY A 78 -15.55 21.98 -25.70
C GLY A 78 -14.94 23.16 -24.95
N GLY A 79 -15.17 24.39 -25.46
CA GLY A 79 -14.53 25.61 -24.94
C GLY A 79 -15.15 26.18 -23.66
N ASP A 80 -16.48 26.04 -23.52
CA ASP A 80 -17.26 26.60 -22.39
C ASP A 80 -17.96 25.49 -21.58
N GLY A 81 -17.52 24.24 -21.68
CA GLY A 81 -18.11 23.11 -20.96
C GLY A 81 -17.70 23.06 -19.48
N ASP A 82 -18.46 22.32 -18.69
CA ASP A 82 -18.13 22.05 -17.28
C ASP A 82 -16.82 21.28 -17.16
N GLU A 83 -16.09 21.56 -16.08
CA GLU A 83 -14.86 20.86 -15.73
C GLU A 83 -15.18 19.78 -14.70
N LEU A 84 -15.01 18.53 -15.10
CA LEU A 84 -15.36 17.36 -14.30
C LEU A 84 -14.07 16.68 -13.84
N GLU A 85 -13.93 16.46 -12.54
CA GLU A 85 -12.76 15.78 -11.98
C GLU A 85 -12.73 14.32 -12.39
N ILE A 86 -11.55 13.85 -12.77
CA ILE A 86 -11.28 12.46 -13.15
C ILE A 86 -11.00 11.65 -11.89
N GLY A 87 -11.87 10.68 -11.59
CA GLY A 87 -11.62 9.66 -10.58
C GLY A 87 -10.52 8.72 -11.03
N TRP A 88 -10.78 7.94 -12.09
CA TRP A 88 -9.79 7.06 -12.70
C TRP A 88 -9.92 7.00 -14.22
N ILE A 89 -8.84 6.56 -14.88
CA ILE A 89 -8.79 6.33 -16.32
C ILE A 89 -8.21 4.95 -16.63
N ALA A 90 -8.81 4.23 -17.58
CA ALA A 90 -8.32 2.92 -18.01
C ALA A 90 -8.58 2.71 -19.51
N TYR A 91 -7.65 2.04 -20.19
CA TYR A 91 -7.82 1.66 -21.59
C TYR A 91 -8.03 0.16 -21.72
N VAL A 92 -9.21 -0.24 -22.23
CA VAL A 92 -9.56 -1.62 -22.55
C VAL A 92 -9.32 -1.83 -24.04
N VAL A 93 -8.36 -2.69 -24.38
CA VAL A 93 -7.96 -2.96 -25.77
C VAL A 93 -9.03 -3.82 -26.48
N GLY A 94 -9.43 -3.39 -27.67
CA GLY A 94 -10.31 -4.17 -28.54
C GLY A 94 -10.95 -3.29 -29.61
N ASP A 95 -11.79 -3.90 -30.44
CA ASP A 95 -12.48 -3.20 -31.51
C ASP A 95 -13.65 -2.35 -30.95
N PRO A 96 -13.85 -1.11 -31.44
CA PRO A 96 -14.97 -0.28 -31.03
C PRO A 96 -16.33 -0.94 -31.29
N VAL A 97 -17.28 -0.67 -30.39
CA VAL A 97 -18.67 -1.13 -30.48
C VAL A 97 -19.64 0.06 -30.52
N ASP A 98 -20.77 -0.11 -31.19
CA ASP A 98 -21.76 0.98 -31.40
C ASP A 98 -22.50 1.38 -30.11
N ALA A 99 -22.61 0.47 -29.13
CA ALA A 99 -23.31 0.69 -27.87
C ALA A 99 -22.50 0.07 -26.72
N PRO A 100 -21.44 0.76 -26.26
CA PRO A 100 -20.56 0.25 -25.23
C PRO A 100 -21.23 0.17 -23.86
N ASP A 101 -20.84 -0.84 -23.10
CA ASP A 101 -21.12 -1.03 -21.67
C ASP A 101 -19.81 -0.91 -20.84
N GLU A 102 -19.91 -1.16 -19.53
CA GLU A 102 -18.77 -1.06 -18.59
C GLU A 102 -17.59 -1.99 -18.92
N SER A 103 -17.83 -3.05 -19.70
CA SER A 103 -16.83 -4.06 -20.08
C SER A 103 -16.33 -3.93 -21.53
N SER A 104 -16.92 -3.02 -22.29
CA SER A 104 -16.66 -2.86 -23.71
C SER A 104 -15.27 -2.29 -23.98
N PRO A 105 -14.64 -2.59 -25.13
CA PRO A 105 -13.38 -1.95 -25.49
C PRO A 105 -13.51 -0.44 -25.62
N GLY A 106 -12.48 0.29 -25.18
CA GLY A 106 -12.45 1.75 -25.23
C GLY A 106 -11.62 2.41 -24.13
N LEU A 107 -11.60 3.74 -24.13
CA LEU A 107 -11.02 4.53 -23.06
C LEU A 107 -12.10 4.84 -22.03
N HIS A 108 -12.00 4.22 -20.85
CA HIS A 108 -12.88 4.43 -19.73
C HIS A 108 -12.37 5.57 -18.85
N ILE A 109 -13.26 6.50 -18.51
CA ILE A 109 -12.99 7.59 -17.58
C ILE A 109 -14.14 7.64 -16.58
N GLN A 110 -13.82 7.46 -15.29
CA GLN A 110 -14.75 7.71 -14.21
C GLN A 110 -14.64 9.15 -13.76
N LEU A 111 -15.76 9.83 -13.60
CA LEU A 111 -15.85 11.22 -13.16
C LEU A 111 -16.38 11.29 -11.73
N ALA A 112 -15.97 12.32 -10.98
CA ALA A 112 -16.48 12.61 -9.65
C ALA A 112 -17.96 13.02 -9.65
N ALA A 113 -18.45 13.53 -10.78
CA ALA A 113 -19.82 13.96 -10.97
C ALA A 113 -20.31 13.57 -12.38
N PRO A 114 -21.62 13.31 -12.55
CA PRO A 114 -22.17 12.94 -13.83
C PRO A 114 -22.09 14.09 -14.84
N ILE A 115 -21.86 13.76 -16.12
CA ILE A 115 -21.87 14.78 -17.17
C ILE A 115 -23.29 15.29 -17.44
N ASP A 116 -23.44 16.62 -17.38
CA ASP A 116 -24.69 17.31 -17.72
C ASP A 116 -24.86 17.35 -19.25
N ARG A 117 -25.49 16.31 -19.79
CA ARG A 117 -25.91 16.25 -21.20
C ARG A 117 -27.24 15.55 -21.35
N ASP A 118 -28.02 16.00 -22.33
CA ASP A 118 -29.28 15.36 -22.68
C ASP A 118 -29.06 14.19 -23.65
N GLY A 119 -29.74 13.06 -23.40
CA GLY A 119 -29.79 11.89 -24.30
C GLY A 119 -28.94 10.69 -23.86
N ASP A 120 -29.40 9.50 -24.25
CA ASP A 120 -28.83 8.19 -23.87
C ASP A 120 -27.92 7.60 -24.97
N GLY A 121 -27.52 8.41 -25.96
CA GLY A 121 -26.74 7.99 -27.12
C GLY A 121 -25.31 8.53 -27.12
N GLY A 122 -24.45 7.89 -27.94
CA GLY A 122 -23.10 8.36 -28.20
C GLY A 122 -23.08 9.79 -28.75
N PHE A 123 -22.03 10.53 -28.40
CA PHE A 123 -21.82 11.89 -28.90
C PHE A 123 -20.38 12.08 -29.37
N TRP A 124 -20.21 12.79 -30.48
CA TRP A 124 -18.90 13.22 -30.92
C TRP A 124 -18.42 14.41 -30.07
N GLY A 125 -17.25 14.30 -29.45
CA GLY A 125 -16.75 15.33 -28.54
C GLY A 125 -15.23 15.37 -28.48
N ASN A 126 -14.69 16.57 -28.30
CA ASN A 126 -13.28 16.75 -27.93
C ASN A 126 -13.19 16.92 -26.41
N ALA A 127 -12.57 15.94 -25.75
CA ALA A 127 -12.29 15.97 -24.33
C ALA A 127 -10.91 16.57 -24.11
N ASN A 128 -10.83 17.71 -23.45
CA ASN A 128 -9.58 18.35 -23.05
C ASN A 128 -9.25 17.95 -21.62
N PHE A 129 -8.00 17.56 -21.37
CA PHE A 129 -7.49 17.19 -20.06
C PHE A 129 -6.73 18.37 -19.48
N LEU A 130 -7.15 18.78 -18.28
CA LEU A 130 -6.70 20.00 -17.63
C LEU A 130 -6.00 19.64 -16.33
N ARG A 131 -4.81 20.20 -16.16
CA ARG A 131 -4.07 20.12 -14.90
C ARG A 131 -4.05 21.46 -14.21
N THR A 132 -4.29 21.42 -12.91
CA THR A 132 -4.12 22.58 -12.03
C THR A 132 -2.76 22.51 -11.37
N PHE A 133 -2.02 23.61 -11.34
CA PHE A 133 -0.73 23.70 -10.65
C PHE A 133 -0.55 25.10 -10.07
N VAL A 134 0.29 25.22 -9.05
CA VAL A 134 0.64 26.50 -8.46
C VAL A 134 1.96 26.97 -9.08
N ASP A 135 1.98 28.17 -9.62
CA ASP A 135 3.20 28.74 -10.20
C ASP A 135 4.17 29.28 -9.12
N GLU A 136 5.35 29.74 -9.55
CA GLU A 136 6.37 30.32 -8.65
C GLU A 136 5.86 31.56 -7.88
N ALA A 137 4.78 32.20 -8.33
CA ALA A 137 4.15 33.34 -7.68
C ALA A 137 3.03 32.93 -6.71
N GLY A 138 2.81 31.63 -6.49
CA GLY A 138 1.75 31.12 -5.63
C GLY A 138 0.36 31.22 -6.24
N GLN A 139 0.25 31.47 -7.55
CA GLN A 139 -1.04 31.58 -8.24
C GLN A 139 -1.43 30.22 -8.81
N VAL A 140 -2.70 29.89 -8.66
CA VAL A 140 -3.29 28.71 -9.28
C VAL A 140 -3.39 28.96 -10.77
N GLN A 141 -2.63 28.18 -11.55
CA GLN A 141 -2.67 28.13 -12.99
C GLN A 141 -3.34 26.83 -13.45
N GLN A 142 -3.84 26.84 -14.68
CA GLN A 142 -4.47 25.71 -15.31
C GLN A 142 -3.97 25.59 -16.75
N SER A 143 -3.67 24.37 -17.19
CA SER A 143 -3.22 24.10 -18.55
C SER A 143 -3.94 22.90 -19.13
N ASP A 144 -4.40 23.07 -20.37
CA ASP A 144 -4.79 21.97 -21.24
C ASP A 144 -3.50 21.28 -21.70
N TYR A 145 -3.27 20.04 -21.31
CA TYR A 145 -2.03 19.32 -21.63
C TYR A 145 -2.24 18.19 -22.64
N ALA A 146 -3.47 17.68 -22.75
CA ALA A 146 -3.85 16.67 -23.73
C ALA A 146 -5.30 16.89 -24.19
N SER A 147 -5.62 16.35 -25.36
CA SER A 147 -6.99 16.34 -25.86
C SER A 147 -7.24 15.07 -26.66
N LEU A 148 -8.45 14.51 -26.55
CA LEU A 148 -8.90 13.38 -27.34
C LEU A 148 -10.26 13.68 -27.96
N GLN A 149 -10.30 13.67 -29.29
CA GLN A 149 -11.53 13.80 -30.05
C GLN A 149 -11.99 12.42 -30.53
N THR A 150 -13.14 11.98 -30.04
CA THR A 150 -13.74 10.70 -30.42
C THR A 150 -15.25 10.71 -30.15
N GLU A 151 -15.89 9.59 -30.41
CA GLU A 151 -17.25 9.30 -29.95
C GLU A 151 -17.22 8.83 -28.50
N TRP A 152 -18.00 9.49 -27.65
CA TRP A 152 -18.09 9.24 -26.22
C TRP A 152 -19.49 8.75 -25.86
N HIS A 153 -19.55 7.81 -24.94
CA HIS A 153 -20.80 7.31 -24.37
C HIS A 153 -20.75 7.50 -22.86
N ALA A 154 -21.82 8.04 -22.28
CA ALA A 154 -22.00 8.09 -20.84
C ALA A 154 -22.82 6.87 -20.40
N ILE A 155 -22.33 6.12 -19.43
CA ILE A 155 -22.89 4.86 -18.95
C ILE A 155 -23.38 5.03 -17.51
N GLY A 156 -24.37 4.22 -17.11
CA GLY A 156 -24.89 4.20 -15.75
C GLY A 156 -25.55 5.51 -15.37
N ASP A 157 -25.10 6.10 -14.27
CA ASP A 157 -25.54 7.42 -13.78
C ASP A 157 -24.91 8.61 -14.54
N ARG A 158 -24.16 8.32 -15.60
CA ARG A 158 -23.44 9.28 -16.48
C ARG A 158 -22.15 9.83 -15.89
N SER A 159 -21.65 9.23 -14.81
CA SER A 159 -20.31 9.50 -14.29
C SER A 159 -19.22 8.67 -14.98
N HIS A 160 -19.59 7.57 -15.65
CA HIS A 160 -18.67 6.72 -16.39
C HIS A 160 -18.73 7.03 -17.88
N LEU A 161 -17.61 7.46 -18.48
CA LEU A 161 -17.48 7.71 -19.90
C LEU A 161 -16.69 6.60 -20.59
N VAL A 162 -17.13 6.18 -21.77
CA VAL A 162 -16.39 5.30 -22.67
C VAL A 162 -16.16 6.02 -24.00
N GLY A 163 -14.90 6.33 -24.27
CA GLY A 163 -14.43 6.88 -25.54
C GLY A 163 -14.08 5.77 -26.51
N SER A 164 -14.59 5.85 -27.74
CA SER A 164 -14.25 4.93 -28.83
C SER A 164 -12.77 5.08 -29.21
N VAL A 165 -12.04 3.96 -29.31
CA VAL A 165 -10.62 3.93 -29.67
C VAL A 165 -10.40 3.06 -30.91
N PRO A 166 -10.71 3.54 -32.12
CA PRO A 166 -10.31 2.88 -33.35
C PRO A 166 -8.78 2.78 -33.47
N GLU A 167 -8.29 1.89 -34.32
CA GLU A 167 -6.86 1.57 -34.47
C GLU A 167 -5.95 2.81 -34.61
N TYR A 168 -6.40 3.85 -35.32
CA TYR A 168 -5.63 5.08 -35.52
C TYR A 168 -5.54 6.01 -34.29
N LEU A 169 -6.33 5.78 -33.24
CA LEU A 169 -6.28 6.52 -31.97
C LEU A 169 -5.53 5.80 -30.86
N VAL A 170 -5.12 4.54 -31.06
CA VAL A 170 -4.43 3.74 -30.04
C VAL A 170 -3.17 4.45 -29.53
N ASP A 171 -2.31 4.91 -30.43
CA ASP A 171 -1.08 5.62 -30.06
C ASP A 171 -1.38 6.90 -29.28
N ARG A 172 -2.42 7.65 -29.67
CA ARG A 172 -2.84 8.87 -28.97
C ARG A 172 -3.33 8.59 -27.55
N VAL A 173 -4.09 7.50 -27.36
CA VAL A 173 -4.55 7.09 -26.02
C VAL A 173 -3.37 6.63 -25.17
N GLN A 174 -2.41 5.90 -25.74
CA GLN A 174 -1.20 5.52 -25.03
C GLN A 174 -0.36 6.74 -24.62
N GLU A 175 -0.21 7.74 -25.50
CA GLU A 175 0.44 9.01 -25.17
C GLU A 175 -0.27 9.75 -24.02
N LEU A 176 -1.61 9.78 -24.03
CA LEU A 176 -2.40 10.35 -22.94
C LEU A 176 -2.15 9.64 -21.61
N LEU A 177 -2.17 8.30 -21.60
CA LEU A 177 -1.91 7.52 -20.39
C LEU A 177 -0.46 7.72 -19.89
N GLN A 178 0.50 7.84 -20.82
CA GLN A 178 1.90 8.13 -20.51
C GLN A 178 2.14 9.57 -20.02
N ALA A 179 1.23 10.51 -20.30
CA ALA A 179 1.30 11.86 -19.75
C ALA A 179 1.09 11.90 -18.23
N GLY A 180 0.64 10.79 -17.63
CA GLY A 180 0.49 10.62 -16.19
C GLY A 180 -0.68 11.43 -15.65
N VAL A 181 -1.90 11.10 -16.09
CA VAL A 181 -3.15 11.68 -15.57
C VAL A 181 -3.20 11.47 -14.05
N VAL A 182 -3.40 12.54 -13.29
CA VAL A 182 -3.62 12.44 -11.84
C VAL A 182 -5.05 11.97 -11.63
N MET A 183 -5.20 10.86 -10.93
CA MET A 183 -6.47 10.18 -10.65
C MET A 183 -6.91 10.56 -9.23
N GLY A 184 -8.13 11.09 -9.10
CA GLY A 184 -8.70 11.52 -7.82
C GLY A 184 -9.29 10.39 -6.96
N ASP A 185 -9.62 9.26 -7.60
CA ASP A 185 -10.09 8.00 -6.98
C ASP A 185 -9.26 6.88 -7.61
N ALA A 186 -8.00 6.80 -7.18
CA ALA A 186 -7.02 5.93 -7.80
C ALA A 186 -7.26 4.45 -7.46
N ASN A 187 -7.86 4.15 -6.29
CA ASN A 187 -8.24 2.79 -5.90
C ASN A 187 -9.62 2.35 -6.38
N ARG A 188 -10.39 3.25 -7.00
CA ARG A 188 -11.68 2.98 -7.64
C ARG A 188 -12.75 2.52 -6.65
N ASN A 189 -12.67 2.98 -5.40
CA ASN A 189 -13.67 2.66 -4.37
C ASN A 189 -14.82 3.69 -4.32
N GLY A 190 -14.74 4.77 -5.12
CA GLY A 190 -15.72 5.84 -5.20
C GLY A 190 -15.54 6.94 -4.15
N VAL A 191 -14.52 6.83 -3.30
CA VAL A 191 -14.06 7.89 -2.40
C VAL A 191 -12.99 8.69 -3.13
N PHE A 192 -13.07 10.01 -3.02
CA PHE A 192 -12.04 10.92 -3.51
C PHE A 192 -11.31 11.46 -2.30
N GLY A 193 -10.22 10.83 -1.88
CA GLY A 193 -9.60 11.12 -0.58
C GLY A 193 -9.22 12.58 -0.38
N ALA A 194 -8.84 13.29 -1.45
CA ALA A 194 -8.54 14.72 -1.42
C ALA A 194 -9.76 15.63 -1.10
N HIS A 195 -10.98 15.10 -1.18
CA HIS A 195 -12.21 15.82 -0.79
C HIS A 195 -12.45 15.74 0.72
N GLU A 196 -11.97 14.68 1.37
CA GLU A 196 -12.12 14.44 2.81
C GLU A 196 -11.02 15.15 3.63
N GLY A 197 -9.84 15.36 3.04
CA GLY A 197 -8.73 16.03 3.72
C GLY A 197 -7.55 16.36 2.82
N ALA A 198 -6.55 17.03 3.39
CA ALA A 198 -5.28 17.22 2.70
C ALA A 198 -4.60 15.84 2.53
N PRO A 199 -4.04 15.54 1.35
CA PRO A 199 -3.36 14.27 1.15
C PRO A 199 -2.18 14.11 2.11
N ALA A 200 -2.00 12.90 2.63
CA ALA A 200 -0.94 12.56 3.56
C ALA A 200 0.44 12.72 2.93
N SER A 201 1.40 13.18 3.74
CA SER A 201 2.81 13.16 3.39
C SER A 201 3.41 11.77 3.64
N MET A 202 4.50 11.46 2.95
CA MET A 202 5.30 10.26 3.23
C MET A 202 5.79 10.26 4.69
N LEU A 203 6.32 11.40 5.15
CA LEU A 203 6.56 11.71 6.55
C LEU A 203 6.05 13.13 6.81
N GLU A 204 5.18 13.30 7.79
CA GLU A 204 4.59 14.60 8.14
C GLU A 204 5.38 15.21 9.31
N PRO A 205 6.10 16.33 9.13
CA PRO A 205 6.81 17.00 10.22
C PRO A 205 5.85 17.35 11.36
N GLY A 206 6.18 16.92 12.58
CA GLY A 206 5.32 17.14 13.76
C GLY A 206 4.22 16.11 13.97
N ASP A 207 3.88 15.28 12.97
CA ASP A 207 2.82 14.27 13.09
C ASP A 207 3.31 12.86 12.66
N PRO A 208 3.90 12.09 13.58
CA PRO A 208 4.28 10.72 13.27
C PRO A 208 3.10 9.77 13.03
N VAL A 209 1.91 10.06 13.57
CA VAL A 209 0.73 9.18 13.39
C VAL A 209 0.09 9.41 12.02
N GLY A 210 0.11 10.65 11.52
CA GLY A 210 -0.34 11.02 10.16
C GLY A 210 0.71 10.82 9.06
N SER A 211 1.87 10.24 9.39
CA SER A 211 2.93 9.96 8.43
C SER A 211 2.69 8.64 7.70
N TYR A 212 2.53 8.68 6.38
CA TYR A 212 2.21 7.48 5.58
C TYR A 212 3.25 6.36 5.71
N LEU A 213 4.55 6.67 5.75
CA LEU A 213 5.60 5.66 5.93
C LEU A 213 5.50 4.95 7.28
N ILE A 214 5.12 5.68 8.34
CA ILE A 214 4.85 5.10 9.66
C ILE A 214 3.58 4.24 9.61
N GLY A 215 2.52 4.74 8.96
CA GLY A 215 1.30 3.99 8.77
C GLY A 215 1.52 2.69 8.00
N ARG A 216 2.43 2.66 7.01
CA ARG A 216 2.84 1.43 6.32
C ARG A 216 3.57 0.44 7.21
N MET A 217 4.25 0.88 8.26
CA MET A 217 4.86 -0.04 9.22
C MET A 217 3.85 -0.55 10.25
N ARG A 218 2.95 0.33 10.69
CA ARG A 218 1.90 0.00 11.68
C ARG A 218 0.71 -0.74 11.08
N GLY A 219 0.49 -0.64 9.76
CA GLY A 219 -0.69 -1.12 9.06
C GLY A 219 -1.95 -0.26 9.21
N GLU A 220 -1.82 0.90 9.86
CA GLU A 220 -2.91 1.85 10.11
C GLU A 220 -2.36 3.28 10.16
N MET A 221 -3.19 4.25 9.82
CA MET A 221 -2.89 5.68 9.93
C MET A 221 -4.13 6.40 10.44
N HIS A 222 -4.04 7.08 11.59
CA HIS A 222 -5.20 7.65 12.30
C HIS A 222 -6.38 6.68 12.45
N ASP A 223 -6.11 5.45 12.91
CA ASP A 223 -7.09 4.37 13.10
C ASP A 223 -7.73 3.82 11.81
N GLU A 224 -7.33 4.31 10.63
CA GLU A 224 -7.74 3.77 9.34
C GLU A 224 -6.72 2.74 8.83
N PRO A 225 -7.15 1.54 8.42
CA PRO A 225 -6.24 0.54 7.85
C PRO A 225 -5.52 1.06 6.61
N VAL A 226 -4.20 0.88 6.54
CA VAL A 226 -3.43 1.21 5.33
C VAL A 226 -3.39 -0.03 4.43
N PRO A 227 -3.90 0.05 3.18
CA PRO A 227 -3.90 -1.06 2.24
C PRO A 227 -2.50 -1.63 1.96
N GLY A 228 -2.50 -2.91 1.61
CA GLY A 228 -1.30 -3.66 1.27
C GLY A 228 -0.56 -4.23 2.48
N SER A 229 0.60 -4.84 2.20
CA SER A 229 1.41 -5.47 3.24
C SER A 229 2.14 -4.44 4.11
N ARG A 230 2.21 -4.72 5.41
CA ARG A 230 3.02 -3.93 6.36
C ARG A 230 4.50 -4.00 5.98
N MET A 231 5.15 -2.85 6.07
CA MET A 231 6.60 -2.72 5.87
C MET A 231 7.31 -2.86 7.23
N PRO A 232 8.59 -3.30 7.28
CA PRO A 232 9.44 -3.74 6.18
C PRO A 232 9.15 -5.18 5.71
N LEU A 233 9.11 -5.41 4.39
CA LEU A 233 8.81 -6.77 3.86
C LEU A 233 9.99 -7.75 4.01
N ALA A 234 11.23 -7.29 3.90
CA ALA A 234 12.40 -8.15 3.73
C ALA A 234 13.38 -8.11 4.91
N ASN A 235 13.02 -7.45 6.00
CA ASN A 235 13.82 -7.34 7.22
C ASN A 235 12.89 -7.44 8.44
N PRO A 236 13.41 -7.76 9.64
CA PRO A 236 12.62 -7.73 10.86
C PRO A 236 11.98 -6.35 11.09
N PRO A 237 10.77 -6.30 11.70
CA PRO A 237 10.15 -5.06 12.15
C PRO A 237 11.07 -4.26 13.08
N LEU A 238 10.81 -2.95 13.17
CA LEU A 238 11.54 -2.08 14.09
C LEU A 238 11.20 -2.46 15.53
N SER A 239 12.22 -2.44 16.41
CA SER A 239 12.00 -2.59 17.85
C SER A 239 11.33 -1.34 18.45
N ILE A 240 10.75 -1.46 19.64
CA ILE A 240 10.08 -0.34 20.33
C ILE A 240 10.99 0.90 20.45
N ASP A 241 12.27 0.71 20.77
CA ASP A 241 13.21 1.83 20.92
C ASP A 241 13.65 2.43 19.58
N GLU A 242 13.64 1.64 18.50
CA GLU A 242 13.83 2.13 17.12
C GLU A 242 12.62 2.95 16.67
N MET A 243 11.41 2.47 16.95
CA MET A 243 10.16 3.18 16.71
C MET A 243 10.07 4.48 17.51
N LEU A 244 10.42 4.44 18.81
CA LEU A 244 10.44 5.63 19.65
C LEU A 244 11.39 6.70 19.09
N ALA A 245 12.60 6.31 18.69
CA ALA A 245 13.53 7.23 18.06
C ALA A 245 12.98 7.83 16.76
N PHE A 246 12.28 7.03 15.96
CA PHE A 246 11.69 7.51 14.72
C PHE A 246 10.50 8.46 14.96
N PHE A 247 9.58 8.11 15.85
CA PHE A 247 8.46 8.95 16.24
C PHE A 247 8.93 10.28 16.80
N CYS A 248 9.90 10.27 17.72
CA CYS A 248 10.45 11.50 18.30
C CYS A 248 11.22 12.35 17.27
N LEU A 249 11.88 11.72 16.29
CA LEU A 249 12.50 12.46 15.19
C LEU A 249 11.42 13.17 14.35
N VAL A 250 10.34 12.47 13.99
CA VAL A 250 9.28 13.02 13.14
C VAL A 250 8.50 14.12 13.86
N GLU A 251 8.10 13.88 15.12
CA GLU A 251 7.42 14.87 15.96
C GLU A 251 8.26 16.14 16.17
N GLY A 252 9.59 16.00 16.24
CA GLY A 252 10.52 17.12 16.39
C GLY A 252 11.03 17.73 15.08
N PHE A 253 10.66 17.17 13.92
CA PHE A 253 11.19 17.62 12.63
C PHE A 253 10.53 18.96 12.23
N PRO A 254 11.29 20.00 11.85
CA PRO A 254 10.71 21.28 11.46
C PRO A 254 10.12 21.23 10.06
N GLU A 255 9.03 21.96 9.84
CA GLU A 255 8.46 22.19 8.50
C GLU A 255 9.51 22.81 7.56
N GLY A 256 9.70 22.23 6.37
CA GLY A 256 10.74 22.64 5.43
C GLY A 256 12.17 22.34 5.87
N GLY A 257 12.37 21.50 6.89
CA GLY A 257 13.68 21.02 7.33
C GLY A 257 14.40 20.21 6.26
N ASP A 258 15.73 20.29 6.24
CA ASP A 258 16.57 19.53 5.31
C ASP A 258 17.44 18.50 6.06
N SER A 259 18.31 17.82 5.30
CA SER A 259 19.21 16.80 5.85
C SER A 259 20.18 17.31 6.93
N ALA A 260 20.41 18.62 7.06
CA ALA A 260 21.26 19.17 8.12
C ALA A 260 20.63 18.96 9.50
N ILE A 261 19.28 18.97 9.58
CA ILE A 261 18.54 18.73 10.83
C ILE A 261 18.89 17.36 11.42
N LEU A 262 19.11 16.35 10.57
CA LEU A 262 19.41 14.98 11.02
C LEU A 262 20.71 14.88 11.82
N SER A 263 21.64 15.83 11.67
CA SER A 263 22.88 15.87 12.47
C SER A 263 22.66 16.38 13.90
N GLY A 264 21.54 17.03 14.16
CA GLY A 264 21.13 17.51 15.48
C GLY A 264 20.62 16.40 16.39
N PRO A 265 20.53 16.67 17.71
CA PRO A 265 19.99 15.70 18.66
C PRO A 265 18.49 15.50 18.45
N ILE A 266 18.03 14.25 18.60
CA ILE A 266 16.59 13.97 18.73
C ILE A 266 16.13 14.41 20.12
N ASP A 267 15.11 15.27 20.21
CA ASP A 267 14.60 15.77 21.49
C ASP A 267 13.58 14.83 22.11
N TYR A 268 14.08 13.76 22.73
CA TYR A 268 13.25 12.81 23.46
C TYR A 268 12.51 13.45 24.66
N ASN A 269 12.98 14.57 25.22
CA ASN A 269 12.30 15.17 26.37
C ASN A 269 11.03 15.92 25.96
N ALA A 270 10.98 16.43 24.74
CA ALA A 270 9.81 17.10 24.17
C ALA A 270 8.86 16.14 23.43
N CYS A 271 9.29 14.91 23.17
CA CYS A 271 8.54 13.90 22.44
C CYS A 271 7.42 13.27 23.28
N SER A 272 6.17 13.36 22.81
CA SER A 272 4.99 12.86 23.51
C SER A 272 4.98 11.34 23.69
N PHE A 273 5.58 10.60 22.75
CA PHE A 273 5.63 9.13 22.76
C PHE A 273 6.59 8.54 23.79
N THR A 274 7.36 9.37 24.51
CA THR A 274 8.19 8.88 25.62
C THR A 274 7.38 8.49 26.87
N ALA A 275 6.13 8.92 26.98
CA ALA A 275 5.26 8.59 28.11
C ALA A 275 4.94 7.10 28.17
N ASN A 276 4.54 6.50 27.05
CA ASN A 276 4.21 5.08 26.92
C ASN A 276 4.89 4.49 25.66
N PRO A 277 6.20 4.21 25.68
CA PRO A 277 6.87 3.66 24.51
C PRO A 277 6.38 2.27 24.11
N GLU A 278 5.77 1.51 25.03
CA GLU A 278 5.24 0.17 24.75
C GLU A 278 4.13 0.20 23.68
N ASP A 279 3.37 1.30 23.59
CA ASP A 279 2.31 1.50 22.59
C ASP A 279 2.87 1.67 21.17
N LEU A 280 4.19 1.88 21.02
CA LEU A 280 4.88 1.93 19.73
C LEU A 280 5.32 0.56 19.23
N ASN A 281 4.97 -0.48 19.96
CA ASN A 281 5.28 -1.83 19.55
C ASN A 281 4.57 -2.12 18.22
N LEU A 282 5.33 -2.30 17.15
CA LEU A 282 4.80 -2.85 15.88
C LEU A 282 4.25 -4.28 16.08
N LEU A 283 4.56 -4.88 17.22
CA LEU A 283 4.18 -6.22 17.63
C LEU A 283 3.02 -6.22 18.66
N GLY A 284 2.20 -5.15 18.72
CA GLY A 284 1.03 -5.06 19.59
C GLY A 284 -0.10 -4.28 18.93
N ASP A 285 -1.29 -4.89 18.93
CA ASP A 285 -2.58 -4.48 18.36
C ASP A 285 -2.93 -4.87 16.90
N GLY A 286 -2.25 -5.86 16.29
CA GLY A 286 -2.72 -6.35 14.99
C GLY A 286 -2.21 -7.66 14.38
N VAL A 287 -1.15 -8.30 14.90
CA VAL A 287 -0.67 -9.60 14.36
C VAL A 287 -0.97 -10.75 15.33
N THR A 288 -2.22 -10.82 15.79
CA THR A 288 -2.74 -11.98 16.51
C THR A 288 -3.25 -13.02 15.51
N TRP A 289 -3.59 -14.20 16.02
CA TRP A 289 -4.32 -15.19 15.23
C TRP A 289 -5.57 -14.58 14.62
N GLU A 290 -6.45 -13.98 15.44
CA GLU A 290 -7.76 -13.49 14.98
C GLU A 290 -7.66 -12.29 14.02
N LYS A 291 -6.77 -11.32 14.27
CA LYS A 291 -6.72 -10.09 13.47
C LYS A 291 -5.99 -10.25 12.13
N ARG A 292 -5.06 -11.21 12.01
CA ARG A 292 -4.16 -11.28 10.85
C ARG A 292 -3.89 -12.68 10.34
N ILE A 293 -3.36 -13.56 11.18
CA ILE A 293 -2.83 -14.84 10.70
C ILE A 293 -3.93 -15.75 10.17
N ARG A 294 -5.11 -15.72 10.80
CA ARG A 294 -6.30 -16.43 10.31
C ARG A 294 -6.64 -16.04 8.88
N LEU A 295 -6.70 -14.75 8.56
CA LEU A 295 -7.04 -14.24 7.23
C LEU A 295 -6.01 -14.67 6.17
N ILE A 296 -4.72 -14.67 6.50
CA ILE A 296 -3.65 -15.15 5.61
C ILE A 296 -3.88 -16.63 5.27
N PHE A 297 -4.17 -17.46 6.28
CA PHE A 297 -4.40 -18.90 6.08
C PHE A 297 -5.70 -19.18 5.34
N GLU A 298 -6.79 -18.48 5.66
CA GLU A 298 -8.08 -18.63 4.99
C GLU A 298 -7.96 -18.33 3.49
N PHE A 299 -7.34 -17.20 3.15
CA PHE A 299 -7.19 -16.75 1.76
C PHE A 299 -6.25 -17.63 0.95
N ASN A 300 -5.06 -17.94 1.49
CA ASN A 300 -4.00 -18.60 0.73
C ASN A 300 -4.04 -20.13 0.81
N CYS A 301 -4.67 -20.71 1.84
CA CYS A 301 -4.63 -22.14 2.11
C CYS A 301 -6.02 -22.79 2.11
N GLY A 302 -7.09 -22.01 2.27
CA GLY A 302 -8.46 -22.50 2.39
C GLY A 302 -8.96 -23.32 1.21
N GLY A 303 -8.48 -23.05 -0.01
CA GLY A 303 -8.88 -23.82 -1.21
C GLY A 303 -8.60 -25.32 -1.10
N CYS A 304 -7.49 -25.72 -0.46
CA CYS A 304 -7.10 -27.13 -0.29
C CYS A 304 -7.22 -27.63 1.16
N HIS A 305 -7.14 -26.74 2.14
CA HIS A 305 -7.22 -27.06 3.57
C HIS A 305 -8.60 -26.68 4.13
N ASN A 306 -9.67 -27.20 3.53
CA ASN A 306 -11.06 -26.95 3.91
C ASN A 306 -11.70 -28.14 4.65
N GLU A 307 -12.93 -27.96 5.13
CA GLU A 307 -13.68 -29.00 5.86
C GLU A 307 -14.21 -30.15 4.99
N GLN A 308 -14.41 -29.92 3.69
CA GLN A 308 -15.07 -30.90 2.80
C GLN A 308 -14.08 -31.95 2.28
N ASP A 309 -12.88 -31.52 1.88
CA ASP A 309 -11.80 -32.37 1.38
C ASP A 309 -10.42 -31.85 1.82
N PRO A 310 -10.07 -32.00 3.12
CA PRO A 310 -8.83 -31.48 3.68
C PRO A 310 -7.61 -32.23 3.14
N GLN A 311 -6.81 -31.57 2.31
CA GLN A 311 -5.57 -32.14 1.81
C GLN A 311 -4.58 -32.37 2.97
N GLY A 312 -3.97 -33.55 2.98
CA GLY A 312 -3.06 -33.96 4.06
C GLY A 312 -3.75 -34.13 5.42
N GLY A 313 -5.09 -34.17 5.47
CA GLY A 313 -5.87 -34.29 6.70
C GLY A 313 -5.85 -33.03 7.59
N LEU A 314 -5.40 -31.90 7.05
CA LEU A 314 -5.35 -30.61 7.74
C LEU A 314 -6.45 -29.68 7.21
N THR A 315 -7.31 -29.21 8.10
CA THR A 315 -8.21 -28.08 7.84
C THR A 315 -7.66 -26.82 8.51
N LEU A 316 -7.60 -25.73 7.75
CA LEU A 316 -7.21 -24.38 8.18
C LEU A 316 -8.37 -23.41 8.11
N LEU A 317 -9.59 -23.93 7.90
CA LEU A 317 -10.84 -23.19 7.90
C LEU A 317 -11.76 -23.69 9.00
N GLY A 318 -12.67 -22.82 9.43
CA GLY A 318 -13.73 -23.11 10.39
C GLY A 318 -13.28 -23.00 11.84
N ASP A 319 -14.10 -23.54 12.73
CA ASP A 319 -13.88 -23.41 14.17
C ASP A 319 -12.69 -24.29 14.64
N GLY A 320 -12.01 -23.83 15.69
CA GLY A 320 -10.96 -24.59 16.37
C GLY A 320 -9.66 -24.74 15.58
N VAL A 321 -9.41 -23.84 14.61
CA VAL A 321 -8.16 -23.86 13.83
C VAL A 321 -6.97 -23.49 14.71
N TYR A 322 -7.10 -22.49 15.57
CA TYR A 322 -6.02 -22.05 16.44
C TYR A 322 -5.48 -23.20 17.30
N GLU A 323 -6.35 -23.92 18.01
CA GLU A 323 -5.95 -25.04 18.85
C GLU A 323 -5.31 -26.16 18.01
N ARG A 324 -5.83 -26.40 16.81
CA ARG A 324 -5.26 -27.37 15.87
C ARG A 324 -3.85 -27.00 15.43
N LEU A 325 -3.53 -25.71 15.30
CA LEU A 325 -2.18 -25.26 14.98
C LEU A 325 -1.17 -25.61 16.08
N LEU A 326 -1.61 -25.79 17.32
CA LEU A 326 -0.73 -26.17 18.42
C LEU A 326 -0.50 -27.68 18.52
N GLU A 327 -1.24 -28.47 17.73
CA GLU A 327 -1.13 -29.94 17.71
C GLU A 327 -0.01 -30.43 16.77
N PRO A 328 0.49 -31.67 16.97
CA PRO A 328 1.47 -32.30 16.10
C PRO A 328 1.05 -32.37 14.62
N SER A 329 2.00 -32.16 13.72
CA SER A 329 1.82 -32.40 12.30
C SER A 329 1.61 -33.88 12.00
N VAL A 330 0.62 -34.21 11.15
CA VAL A 330 0.43 -35.59 10.64
C VAL A 330 1.64 -36.06 9.83
N GLN A 331 2.31 -35.15 9.12
CA GLN A 331 3.44 -35.48 8.26
C GLN A 331 4.75 -35.62 9.03
N LEU A 332 4.87 -34.95 10.18
CA LEU A 332 6.02 -35.02 11.07
C LEU A 332 5.54 -34.97 12.52
N ALA A 333 5.14 -36.13 13.05
CA ALA A 333 4.47 -36.26 14.34
C ALA A 333 5.28 -35.79 15.56
N ASP A 334 6.60 -35.63 15.41
CA ASP A 334 7.48 -35.14 16.48
C ASP A 334 7.52 -33.59 16.56
N MET A 335 6.80 -32.89 15.68
CA MET A 335 6.79 -31.42 15.60
C MET A 335 5.35 -30.86 15.52
N PRO A 336 4.97 -29.91 16.38
CA PRO A 336 3.73 -29.14 16.25
C PRO A 336 3.63 -28.41 14.91
N LEU A 337 2.41 -28.12 14.46
CA LEU A 337 2.22 -27.23 13.31
C LEU A 337 2.78 -25.83 13.61
N ILE A 338 2.52 -25.31 14.80
CA ILE A 338 3.06 -24.06 15.35
C ILE A 338 3.56 -24.31 16.77
N THR A 339 4.81 -23.91 17.03
CA THR A 339 5.41 -23.89 18.37
C THR A 339 5.55 -22.44 18.81
N PRO A 340 4.73 -21.95 19.77
CA PRO A 340 4.85 -20.62 20.33
C PRO A 340 6.28 -20.25 20.73
N GLY A 341 6.78 -19.14 20.20
CA GLY A 341 8.12 -18.61 20.44
C GLY A 341 9.23 -19.21 19.57
N ASP A 342 8.93 -20.22 18.73
CA ASP A 342 9.96 -21.00 18.02
C ASP A 342 9.55 -21.36 16.57
N PRO A 343 9.85 -20.48 15.60
CA PRO A 343 9.60 -20.76 14.18
C PRO A 343 10.37 -21.97 13.64
N ASP A 344 11.59 -22.22 14.13
CA ASP A 344 12.43 -23.32 13.66
C ASP A 344 11.87 -24.70 14.03
N ASN A 345 11.03 -24.76 15.06
CA ASN A 345 10.29 -25.93 15.51
C ASN A 345 8.78 -25.85 15.18
N SER A 346 8.37 -24.98 14.25
CA SER A 346 6.98 -24.85 13.79
C SER A 346 6.83 -25.48 12.39
N TYR A 347 6.29 -26.71 12.32
CA TYR A 347 6.28 -27.47 11.06
C TYR A 347 5.53 -26.76 9.93
N LEU A 348 4.43 -26.06 10.22
CA LEU A 348 3.69 -25.28 9.24
C LEU A 348 4.55 -24.15 8.68
N TYR A 349 5.31 -23.44 9.51
CA TYR A 349 6.23 -22.39 9.05
C TYR A 349 7.33 -22.96 8.14
N LEU A 350 7.92 -24.10 8.51
CA LEU A 350 8.89 -24.80 7.67
C LEU A 350 8.31 -25.16 6.29
N LYS A 351 7.04 -25.58 6.24
CA LYS A 351 6.31 -25.86 4.99
C LYS A 351 6.11 -24.62 4.14
N LEU A 352 5.98 -23.44 4.75
CA LEU A 352 5.80 -22.17 4.05
C LEU A 352 7.11 -21.65 3.44
N ILE A 353 8.23 -21.76 4.16
CA ILE A 353 9.53 -21.30 3.67
C ILE A 353 10.24 -22.31 2.76
N GLY A 354 9.80 -23.58 2.76
CA GLY A 354 10.37 -24.64 1.92
C GLY A 354 11.64 -25.25 2.50
N ASP A 355 11.71 -25.40 3.83
CA ASP A 355 12.84 -25.98 4.53
C ASP A 355 13.12 -27.44 4.10
N GLU A 356 14.37 -27.90 4.17
CA GLU A 356 14.76 -29.25 3.77
C GLU A 356 14.12 -30.37 4.61
N ARG A 357 13.64 -30.06 5.82
CA ARG A 357 13.00 -31.00 6.74
C ARG A 357 11.57 -31.37 6.35
N ILE A 358 10.98 -30.69 5.37
CA ILE A 358 9.57 -30.89 5.03
C ILE A 358 9.32 -32.19 4.27
N VAL A 359 8.13 -32.76 4.45
CA VAL A 359 7.64 -33.85 3.61
C VAL A 359 6.80 -33.27 2.47
N GLY A 360 7.13 -33.62 1.22
CA GLY A 360 6.42 -33.16 0.03
C GLY A 360 6.89 -31.79 -0.46
N THR A 361 6.00 -31.01 -1.05
CA THR A 361 6.32 -29.67 -1.59
C THR A 361 6.14 -28.56 -0.55
N ARG A 362 6.79 -27.42 -0.80
CA ARG A 362 6.51 -26.14 -0.13
C ARG A 362 5.04 -25.75 -0.37
N MET A 363 4.42 -25.11 0.62
CA MET A 363 3.07 -24.57 0.54
C MET A 363 3.10 -23.01 0.57
N PRO A 364 2.09 -22.33 0.01
CA PRO A 364 1.02 -22.85 -0.83
C PRO A 364 1.55 -23.43 -2.16
N TYR A 365 0.82 -24.39 -2.73
CA TYR A 365 1.20 -25.09 -3.95
C TYR A 365 0.03 -25.11 -4.93
N ASN A 366 0.26 -24.63 -6.15
CA ASN A 366 -0.69 -24.73 -7.25
C ASN A 366 -0.41 -25.99 -8.09
N PRO A 367 -1.31 -26.98 -8.12
CA PRO A 367 -1.08 -28.24 -8.84
C PRO A 367 -1.10 -28.10 -10.37
N LEU A 368 -1.62 -27.00 -10.92
CA LEU A 368 -1.68 -26.77 -12.37
C LEU A 368 -0.39 -26.16 -12.90
N THR A 369 0.24 -25.27 -12.13
CA THR A 369 1.46 -24.56 -12.54
C THR A 369 2.72 -25.10 -11.87
N GLY A 370 2.59 -25.79 -10.73
CA GLY A 370 3.71 -26.21 -9.89
C GLY A 370 4.33 -25.06 -9.08
N GLU A 371 3.74 -23.87 -9.12
CA GLU A 371 4.21 -22.66 -8.45
C GLU A 371 3.36 -22.35 -7.20
N GLY A 372 3.86 -21.45 -6.35
CA GLY A 372 3.15 -21.02 -5.14
C GLY A 372 4.10 -20.63 -4.00
N SER A 373 3.82 -19.50 -3.40
CA SER A 373 4.40 -19.00 -2.15
C SER A 373 3.50 -17.91 -1.60
N LEU A 374 3.52 -17.74 -0.28
CA LEU A 374 3.00 -16.53 0.32
C LEU A 374 3.86 -15.33 -0.09
N ALA A 375 3.28 -14.13 0.00
CA ALA A 375 4.07 -12.92 -0.07
C ALA A 375 5.08 -12.88 1.09
N GLN A 376 6.24 -12.25 0.87
CA GLN A 376 7.28 -12.19 1.90
C GLN A 376 6.78 -11.54 3.19
N ALA A 377 5.84 -10.59 3.09
CA ALA A 377 5.22 -9.95 4.25
C ALA A 377 4.34 -10.89 5.06
N GLU A 378 3.55 -11.73 4.40
CA GLU A 378 2.70 -12.71 5.07
C GLU A 378 3.57 -13.74 5.81
N LEU A 379 4.68 -14.17 5.20
CA LEU A 379 5.67 -15.01 5.88
C LEU A 379 6.26 -14.31 7.11
N ALA A 380 6.62 -13.03 6.98
CA ALA A 380 7.16 -12.24 8.08
C ALA A 380 6.13 -12.04 9.21
N ASP A 381 4.85 -11.82 8.87
CA ASP A 381 3.76 -11.72 9.84
C ASP A 381 3.59 -13.04 10.60
N ILE A 382 3.60 -14.17 9.90
CA ILE A 382 3.49 -15.51 10.52
C ILE A 382 4.71 -15.79 11.41
N GLU A 383 5.94 -15.56 10.93
CA GLU A 383 7.16 -15.73 11.71
C GLU A 383 7.12 -14.89 12.98
N THR A 384 6.73 -13.62 12.83
CA THR A 384 6.62 -12.65 13.91
C THR A 384 5.58 -13.07 14.93
N TRP A 385 4.39 -13.49 14.49
CA TRP A 385 3.35 -14.04 15.37
C TRP A 385 3.87 -15.23 16.17
N ILE A 386 4.56 -16.17 15.51
CA ILE A 386 5.16 -17.33 16.18
C ILE A 386 6.18 -16.88 17.22
N ILE A 387 7.17 -16.05 16.87
CA ILE A 387 8.21 -15.56 17.79
C ILE A 387 7.60 -14.91 19.04
N ASN A 388 6.48 -14.21 18.88
CA ASN A 388 5.78 -13.53 19.97
C ASN A 388 4.83 -14.43 20.77
N GLY A 389 5.00 -15.76 20.67
CA GLY A 389 4.23 -16.72 21.46
C GLY A 389 2.92 -17.14 20.80
N ALA A 390 2.76 -16.88 19.49
CA ALA A 390 1.62 -17.30 18.68
C ALA A 390 0.28 -16.95 19.34
N VAL A 391 0.10 -15.72 19.81
CA VAL A 391 -1.05 -15.28 20.60
C VAL A 391 -2.37 -15.40 19.81
N GLU A 392 -3.40 -15.94 20.46
CA GLU A 392 -4.76 -16.11 19.91
C GLU A 392 -5.47 -14.76 19.73
N ASP A 393 -5.67 -14.07 20.87
CA ASP A 393 -6.43 -12.84 21.05
C ASP A 393 -5.68 -11.85 21.96
N GLU A 394 -6.07 -10.58 21.91
CA GLU A 394 -5.49 -9.46 22.70
C GLU A 394 -5.65 -9.60 24.21
#